data_AF-A0A0M2NJH7-F1
#
_entry.id   AF-A0A0M2NJH7-F1
#
_cell.length_a   1.000
_cell.length_b   1.000
_cell.length_c   1.000
_cell.angle_alpha   90.00
_cell.angle_beta   90.00
_cell.angle_gamma   90.00
#
_symmetry.space_group_name_H-M   'P 1'
#
loop_
_entity.id
_entity.type
_entity.pdbx_description
1 polymer ?
#
loop_
_entity_poly.entity_id
_entity_poly.type
_entity_poly.pdbx_seq_one_letter_code
_entity_poly.pdbx_strand_id
1 'polypeptide(L)'
;MRNWCDLKSEVIKKDLCCLCGTCIGVCPTNTISIEKEKLHFNTKKCISCGKCIASCPGKGFDFPEYNRKLFGTDHVDQELGYYRRIEKGAVLDKALLDKVGSGGIATAIALYLLQKREIDGVICIREKAPAEYTAAVLSNPDDIIQAAGSKYSLVPTNILLSEIAKKQEKYLYIGLPCQVQGLLKAMECVDGLKERIYMTISLFCGFNMEYKATKYLIRKSGFKKVSRFQYRGKKDGETGVLISDDNGKEFFIDKHGYTFLNVFYAPKRCWKCYDYSGEFADVSLGDAWEVKNGSRIISRNERAARLIDEMKSSGVIETSPSAKNDILKTQDKVVTYKKKDIALRAQKLKNFPDYNTSFHELSIEERKKAKIFLLCLKVGATKIARVLLNLLPTGVVQKVSKKLRKDTDGIGQFSEVIRYGIWGVVTVLFSYLSYWLLVVLGVDYKVANFISLVLTKTEAYLTNKFFVFRSKADSKKALLLEIFNFIWTRGLVGLVDYFGLILLVENFGFNDMAGKVVMLVLTTILNFFLGKSIVFKKAGRTA
;
A
#
# COMPACT_ATOMS: atom_id res chain seq x y z
N MET A 1 16.89 8.97 31.96
CA MET A 1 17.01 9.36 30.53
C MET A 1 16.39 8.27 29.67
N ARG A 2 15.64 8.64 28.62
CA ARG A 2 15.06 7.65 27.69
C ARG A 2 16.16 7.00 26.85
N ASN A 3 16.01 5.74 26.45
CA ASN A 3 17.03 4.96 25.75
C ASN A 3 16.42 3.94 24.75
N TRP A 4 17.21 2.95 24.32
CA TRP A 4 16.75 1.89 23.41
C TRP A 4 15.56 1.09 23.95
N CYS A 5 15.49 0.83 25.26
CA CYS A 5 14.38 0.10 25.86
C CYS A 5 13.04 0.84 25.66
N ASP A 6 13.05 2.17 25.70
CA ASP A 6 11.89 2.99 25.37
C ASP A 6 11.56 2.91 23.89
N LEU A 7 12.56 2.99 22.99
CA LEU A 7 12.33 2.79 21.56
C LEU A 7 11.71 1.42 21.26
N LYS A 8 12.21 0.37 21.91
CA LYS A 8 11.71 -1.00 21.75
C LYS A 8 10.27 -1.13 22.27
N SER A 9 9.98 -0.61 23.45
CA SER A 9 8.67 -0.77 24.10
C SER A 9 7.60 0.17 23.54
N GLU A 10 7.96 1.41 23.21
CA GLU A 10 7.01 2.45 22.79
C GLU A 10 6.85 2.54 21.28
N VAL A 11 7.80 2.07 20.48
CA VAL A 11 7.72 2.17 19.02
C VAL A 11 7.69 0.79 18.36
N ILE A 12 8.70 -0.05 18.61
CA ILE A 12 8.85 -1.33 17.89
C ILE A 12 7.73 -2.30 18.28
N LYS A 13 7.55 -2.57 19.58
CA LYS A 13 6.48 -3.46 20.08
C LYS A 13 5.06 -2.94 19.81
N LYS A 14 4.91 -1.65 19.51
CA LYS A 14 3.64 -0.98 19.23
C LYS A 14 3.30 -0.88 17.73
N ASP A 15 4.07 -1.54 16.86
CA ASP A 15 3.90 -1.51 15.41
C ASP A 15 3.95 -0.05 14.84
N LEU A 16 4.79 0.80 15.43
CA LEU A 16 4.97 2.20 15.03
C LEU A 16 6.26 2.45 14.24
N CYS A 17 7.14 1.45 14.13
CA CYS A 17 8.41 1.59 13.42
C CYS A 17 8.20 1.74 11.90
N CYS A 18 8.80 2.79 11.31
CA CYS A 18 8.79 3.02 9.87
C CYS A 18 9.89 2.26 9.11
N LEU A 19 10.83 1.63 9.82
CA LEU A 19 12.10 1.14 9.26
C LEU A 19 12.84 2.20 8.41
N CYS A 20 12.76 3.48 8.81
CA CYS A 20 13.43 4.57 8.08
C CYS A 20 14.95 4.59 8.30
N GLY A 21 15.46 3.93 9.34
CA GLY A 21 16.89 3.89 9.67
C GLY A 21 17.37 4.97 10.63
N THR A 22 16.54 5.95 11.03
CA THR A 22 17.01 7.10 11.83
C THR A 22 17.68 6.69 13.12
N CYS A 23 17.12 5.71 13.86
CA CYS A 23 17.73 5.24 15.10
C CYS A 23 19.16 4.70 14.91
N ILE A 24 19.50 4.17 13.73
CA ILE A 24 20.84 3.72 13.38
C ILE A 24 21.72 4.93 13.09
N GLY A 25 21.27 5.81 12.18
CA GLY A 25 22.04 6.99 11.78
C GLY A 25 22.21 8.07 12.86
N VAL A 26 21.61 7.93 14.04
CA VAL A 26 21.91 8.82 15.19
C VAL A 26 22.69 8.11 16.30
N CYS A 27 22.94 6.81 16.18
CA CYS A 27 23.58 6.03 17.23
C CYS A 27 25.11 6.26 17.21
N PRO A 28 25.71 6.91 18.23
CA PRO A 28 27.14 7.23 18.21
C PRO A 28 28.04 5.98 18.32
N THR A 29 27.52 4.88 18.87
CA THR A 29 28.28 3.65 19.12
C THR A 29 27.89 2.49 18.19
N ASN A 30 27.11 2.76 17.14
CA ASN A 30 26.69 1.77 16.14
C ASN A 30 26.10 0.48 16.75
N THR A 31 25.27 0.63 17.80
CA THR A 31 24.66 -0.51 18.52
C THR A 31 23.45 -1.12 17.83
N ILE A 32 22.85 -0.41 16.87
CA ILE A 32 21.61 -0.79 16.21
C ILE A 32 21.92 -1.15 14.76
N SER A 33 21.36 -2.25 14.28
CA SER A 33 21.44 -2.66 12.87
C SER A 33 20.08 -3.15 12.36
N ILE A 34 19.92 -3.28 11.04
CA ILE A 34 18.74 -3.88 10.41
C ILE A 34 19.18 -5.11 9.62
N GLU A 35 18.51 -6.25 9.87
CA GLU A 35 18.62 -7.45 9.06
C GLU A 35 17.22 -7.97 8.75
N LYS A 36 16.92 -8.29 7.47
CA LYS A 36 15.62 -8.85 7.04
C LYS A 36 14.41 -8.07 7.60
N GLU A 37 14.47 -6.74 7.50
CA GLU A 37 13.42 -5.81 7.97
C GLU A 37 13.17 -5.86 9.49
N LYS A 38 14.14 -6.32 10.28
CA LYS A 38 14.09 -6.33 11.74
C LYS A 38 15.25 -5.55 12.31
N LEU A 39 14.97 -4.78 13.37
CA LEU A 39 16.02 -4.09 14.12
C LEU A 39 16.68 -5.07 15.10
N HIS A 40 18.01 -5.05 15.11
CA HIS A 40 18.86 -5.76 16.05
C HIS A 40 19.59 -4.75 16.94
N PHE A 41 19.88 -5.12 18.18
CA PHE A 41 20.51 -4.25 19.16
C PHE A 41 21.55 -4.99 19.97
N ASN A 42 22.75 -4.41 20.06
CA ASN A 42 23.83 -4.89 20.91
C ASN A 42 23.89 -4.09 22.21
N THR A 43 23.49 -4.71 23.32
CA THR A 43 23.43 -4.10 24.65
C THR A 43 24.80 -3.64 25.16
N LYS A 44 25.88 -4.35 24.84
CA LYS A 44 27.21 -4.10 25.42
C LYS A 44 27.84 -2.77 25.02
N LYS A 45 27.42 -2.19 23.89
CA LYS A 45 27.99 -0.93 23.34
C LYS A 45 27.10 0.29 23.61
N CYS A 46 25.94 0.12 24.27
CA CYS A 46 24.98 1.20 24.42
C CYS A 46 25.32 2.11 25.60
N ILE A 47 25.44 3.40 25.32
CA ILE A 47 25.71 4.44 26.32
C ILE A 47 24.45 5.15 26.83
N SER A 48 23.25 4.63 26.51
CA SER A 48 21.96 5.18 26.97
C SER A 48 21.72 6.68 26.67
N CYS A 49 22.30 7.20 25.60
CA CYS A 49 22.20 8.62 25.22
C CYS A 49 20.81 9.10 24.74
N GLY A 50 19.86 8.19 24.49
CA GLY A 50 18.49 8.53 24.13
C GLY A 50 18.24 9.08 22.71
N LYS A 51 19.28 9.38 21.93
CA LYS A 51 19.14 9.91 20.56
C LYS A 51 18.21 9.06 19.69
N CYS A 52 18.27 7.73 19.80
CA CYS A 52 17.48 6.82 18.99
C CYS A 52 15.94 6.93 19.16
N ILE A 53 15.47 7.27 20.36
CA ILE A 53 14.03 7.49 20.63
C ILE A 53 13.66 8.94 20.38
N ALA A 54 14.53 9.89 20.75
CA ALA A 54 14.32 11.32 20.51
C ALA A 54 14.12 11.61 19.01
N SER A 55 14.97 11.06 18.14
CA SER A 55 14.90 11.26 16.70
C SER A 55 13.86 10.39 15.98
N CYS A 56 13.19 9.47 16.67
CA CYS A 56 12.29 8.51 16.02
C CYS A 56 10.98 9.19 15.59
N PRO A 57 10.62 9.20 14.29
CA PRO A 57 9.30 9.67 13.83
C PRO A 57 8.18 8.65 14.14
N GLY A 58 8.55 7.48 14.69
CA GLY A 58 7.66 6.39 15.02
C GLY A 58 6.65 6.74 16.12
N LYS A 59 7.12 7.33 17.23
CA LYS A 59 6.21 7.70 18.33
C LYS A 59 5.25 8.82 17.93
N GLY A 60 5.74 9.76 17.13
CA GLY A 60 5.02 10.96 16.74
C GLY A 60 5.95 11.97 16.07
N PHE A 61 5.34 12.95 15.45
CA PHE A 61 5.96 14.10 14.81
C PHE A 61 4.99 15.26 14.97
N ASP A 62 5.36 16.32 15.69
CA ASP A 62 4.44 17.42 16.00
C ASP A 62 4.26 18.31 14.76
N PHE A 63 3.11 18.20 14.09
CA PHE A 63 2.88 18.90 12.83
C PHE A 63 2.87 20.43 13.03
N PRO A 64 2.11 21.01 13.98
CA PRO A 64 2.15 22.45 14.25
C PRO A 64 3.56 22.97 14.58
N GLU A 65 4.31 22.29 15.45
CA GLU A 65 5.66 22.71 15.84
C GLU A 65 6.59 22.79 14.62
N TYR A 66 6.61 21.76 13.78
CA TYR A 66 7.46 21.74 12.59
C TYR A 66 6.99 22.70 11.50
N ASN A 67 5.67 22.96 11.39
CA ASN A 67 5.17 23.99 10.48
C ASN A 67 5.64 25.38 10.91
N ARG A 68 5.59 25.72 12.20
CA ARG A 68 6.15 26.98 12.71
C ARG A 68 7.66 27.06 12.50
N LYS A 69 8.40 26.00 12.85
CA LYS A 69 9.86 25.95 12.73
C LYS A 69 10.34 26.11 11.29
N LEU A 70 9.68 25.46 10.33
CA LEU A 70 10.14 25.41 8.92
C LEU A 70 9.51 26.50 8.05
N PHE A 71 8.27 26.89 8.33
CA PHE A 71 7.46 27.73 7.45
C PHE A 71 6.88 28.96 8.14
N GLY A 72 7.06 29.11 9.46
CA GLY A 72 6.60 30.29 10.20
C GLY A 72 5.09 30.43 10.32
N THR A 73 4.33 29.34 10.15
CA THR A 73 2.86 29.39 10.18
C THR A 73 2.26 28.11 10.76
N ASP A 74 1.09 28.24 11.40
CA ASP A 74 0.22 27.12 11.76
C ASP A 74 -0.91 26.89 10.74
N HIS A 75 -1.13 27.86 9.85
CA HIS A 75 -2.16 27.77 8.82
C HIS A 75 -1.65 26.95 7.64
N VAL A 76 -2.16 25.72 7.52
CA VAL A 76 -1.78 24.76 6.49
C VAL A 76 -2.99 24.11 5.85
N ASP A 77 -2.84 23.68 4.60
CA ASP A 77 -3.85 22.89 3.92
C ASP A 77 -3.97 21.51 4.59
N GLN A 78 -5.20 21.08 4.89
CA GLN A 78 -5.39 19.83 5.63
C GLN A 78 -4.93 18.62 4.83
N GLU A 79 -5.02 18.61 3.49
CA GLU A 79 -4.62 17.51 2.61
C GLU A 79 -3.15 17.56 2.19
N LEU A 80 -2.60 18.75 1.96
CA LEU A 80 -1.27 18.92 1.35
C LEU A 80 -0.20 19.53 2.26
N GLY A 81 -0.58 20.02 3.45
CA GLY A 81 0.30 20.76 4.35
C GLY A 81 0.59 22.18 3.85
N TYR A 82 1.63 22.81 4.39
CA TYR A 82 2.08 24.12 3.88
C TYR A 82 2.67 23.98 2.48
N TYR A 83 2.32 24.89 1.59
CA TYR A 83 2.97 25.03 0.29
C TYR A 83 2.98 26.49 -0.16
N ARG A 84 4.02 26.86 -0.91
CA ARG A 84 4.13 28.17 -1.55
C ARG A 84 3.60 28.15 -2.97
N ARG A 85 3.91 27.10 -3.73
CA ARG A 85 3.52 26.96 -5.15
C ARG A 85 3.31 25.50 -5.52
N ILE A 86 2.34 25.26 -6.39
CA ILE A 86 2.07 23.95 -6.99
C ILE A 86 2.20 24.06 -8.50
N GLU A 87 3.00 23.18 -9.08
CA GLU A 87 3.26 23.10 -10.51
C GLU A 87 3.17 21.66 -11.00
N LYS A 88 3.12 21.49 -12.31
CA LYS A 88 3.25 20.21 -12.98
C LYS A 88 4.18 20.34 -14.18
N GLY A 89 4.98 19.32 -14.44
CA GLY A 89 5.99 19.40 -15.48
C GLY A 89 6.85 18.17 -15.61
N ALA A 90 7.82 18.24 -16.51
CA ALA A 90 8.79 17.19 -16.77
C ALA A 90 10.13 17.78 -17.21
N VAL A 91 11.15 16.93 -17.26
CA VAL A 91 12.43 17.24 -17.90
C VAL A 91 12.27 17.40 -19.41
N LEU A 92 13.04 18.32 -19.99
CA LEU A 92 13.09 18.53 -21.45
C LEU A 92 13.98 17.51 -22.16
N ASP A 93 14.97 16.95 -21.47
CA ASP A 93 15.81 15.87 -21.97
C ASP A 93 14.99 14.58 -22.16
N LYS A 94 14.77 14.20 -23.43
CA LYS A 94 14.04 12.99 -23.81
C LYS A 94 14.75 11.71 -23.38
N ALA A 95 16.08 11.66 -23.46
CA ALA A 95 16.85 10.48 -23.07
C ALA A 95 16.77 10.23 -21.56
N LEU A 96 16.72 11.30 -20.76
CA LEU A 96 16.43 11.20 -19.33
C LEU A 96 14.97 10.82 -19.09
N LEU A 97 14.02 11.43 -19.79
CA LEU A 97 12.58 11.18 -19.64
C LEU A 97 12.22 9.69 -19.87
N ASP A 98 12.88 9.03 -20.81
CA ASP A 98 12.66 7.61 -21.11
C ASP A 98 13.21 6.65 -20.02
N LYS A 99 14.15 7.12 -19.20
CA LYS A 99 14.78 6.35 -18.10
C LYS A 99 14.05 6.52 -16.76
N VAL A 100 13.15 7.49 -16.64
CA VAL A 100 12.46 7.82 -15.37
C VAL A 100 11.00 7.34 -15.36
N GLY A 101 10.44 7.16 -14.17
CA GLY A 101 9.08 6.64 -14.00
C GLY A 101 7.93 7.67 -14.12
N SER A 102 8.27 8.96 -14.20
CA SER A 102 7.35 10.13 -14.18
C SER A 102 8.01 11.29 -14.95
N GLY A 103 7.94 12.54 -14.48
CA GLY A 103 8.57 13.70 -15.13
C GLY A 103 10.05 13.94 -14.81
N GLY A 104 10.74 13.03 -14.13
CA GLY A 104 12.20 13.12 -13.93
C GLY A 104 12.71 14.24 -13.02
N ILE A 105 11.82 15.04 -12.42
CA ILE A 105 12.17 16.25 -11.67
C ILE A 105 13.17 16.00 -10.52
N ALA A 106 13.03 14.91 -9.76
CA ALA A 106 13.96 14.59 -8.66
C ALA A 106 15.39 14.39 -9.17
N THR A 107 15.54 13.63 -10.25
CA THR A 107 16.82 13.38 -10.92
C THR A 107 17.38 14.65 -11.54
N ALA A 108 16.52 15.46 -12.16
CA ALA A 108 16.94 16.74 -12.74
C ALA A 108 17.48 17.70 -11.69
N ILE A 109 16.81 17.86 -10.55
CA ILE A 109 17.28 18.69 -9.44
C ILE A 109 18.66 18.22 -8.96
N ALA A 110 18.81 16.90 -8.77
CA ALA A 110 20.08 16.31 -8.35
C ALA A 110 21.23 16.63 -9.33
N LEU A 111 21.03 16.36 -10.62
CA LEU A 111 22.03 16.60 -11.66
C LEU A 111 22.35 18.09 -11.80
N TYR A 112 21.32 18.94 -11.76
CA TYR A 112 21.48 20.40 -11.88
C TYR A 112 22.29 20.98 -10.73
N LEU A 113 21.99 20.61 -9.48
CA LEU A 113 22.71 21.09 -8.31
C LEU A 113 24.15 20.58 -8.26
N LEU A 114 24.42 19.34 -8.71
CA LEU A 114 25.79 18.82 -8.85
C LEU A 114 26.57 19.58 -9.91
N GLN A 115 25.96 19.83 -11.08
CA GLN A 115 26.60 20.59 -12.16
C GLN A 115 26.96 22.02 -11.70
N LYS A 116 26.10 22.65 -10.89
CA LYS A 116 26.32 23.96 -10.28
C LYS A 116 27.30 23.92 -9.10
N ARG A 117 27.71 22.73 -8.63
CA ARG A 117 28.55 22.51 -7.45
C ARG A 117 27.95 23.10 -6.16
N GLU A 118 26.62 23.14 -6.08
CA GLU A 118 25.86 23.55 -4.88
C GLU A 118 25.77 22.41 -3.85
N ILE A 119 25.91 21.18 -4.33
CA ILE A 119 25.98 19.94 -3.55
C ILE A 119 27.14 19.09 -4.05
N ASP A 120 27.66 18.24 -3.17
CA ASP A 120 28.72 17.28 -3.45
C ASP A 120 28.19 15.85 -3.66
N GLY A 121 26.94 15.60 -3.23
CA GLY A 121 26.31 14.30 -3.41
C GLY A 121 24.82 14.27 -3.09
N VAL A 122 24.20 13.14 -3.40
CA VAL A 122 22.77 12.90 -3.23
C VAL A 122 22.58 11.72 -2.30
N ILE A 123 21.94 11.95 -1.16
CA ILE A 123 21.50 10.90 -0.25
C ILE A 123 20.19 10.34 -0.79
N CYS A 124 20.22 9.12 -1.32
CA CYS A 124 19.06 8.45 -1.89
C CYS A 124 19.17 6.93 -1.73
N ILE A 125 18.46 6.18 -2.58
CA ILE A 125 18.54 4.72 -2.64
C ILE A 125 19.08 4.27 -3.99
N ARG A 126 19.73 3.11 -4.02
CA ARG A 126 20.18 2.44 -5.25
C ARG A 126 19.85 0.95 -5.22
N GLU A 127 19.84 0.33 -6.39
CA GLU A 127 19.80 -1.13 -6.52
C GLU A 127 21.21 -1.70 -6.34
N LYS A 128 21.37 -2.68 -5.45
CA LYS A 128 22.63 -3.41 -5.24
C LYS A 128 22.68 -4.70 -6.05
N ALA A 129 21.54 -5.35 -6.17
CA ALA A 129 21.30 -6.57 -6.95
C ALA A 129 19.82 -6.56 -7.37
N PRO A 130 19.39 -7.36 -8.37
CA PRO A 130 18.00 -7.35 -8.82
C PRO A 130 17.00 -7.48 -7.67
N ALA A 131 16.15 -6.46 -7.53
CA ALA A 131 15.13 -6.33 -6.48
C ALA A 131 15.66 -6.09 -5.05
N GLU A 132 16.96 -5.86 -4.86
CA GLU A 132 17.60 -5.54 -3.59
C GLU A 132 18.12 -4.09 -3.58
N TYR A 133 17.62 -3.30 -2.63
CA TYR A 133 17.88 -1.85 -2.59
C TYR A 133 18.55 -1.44 -1.28
N THR A 134 19.43 -0.46 -1.35
CA THR A 134 20.16 0.09 -0.20
C THR A 134 20.21 1.61 -0.25
N ALA A 135 20.39 2.24 0.91
CA ALA A 135 20.76 3.65 1.00
C ALA A 135 22.14 3.87 0.35
N ALA A 136 22.33 5.01 -0.30
CA ALA A 136 23.61 5.41 -0.89
C ALA A 136 23.78 6.92 -0.92
N VAL A 137 25.04 7.36 -1.02
CA VAL A 137 25.42 8.71 -1.42
C VAL A 137 25.94 8.62 -2.86
N LEU A 138 25.31 9.31 -3.79
CA LEU A 138 25.67 9.29 -5.21
C LEU A 138 26.13 10.68 -5.67
N SER A 139 27.26 10.74 -6.37
CA SER A 139 27.78 11.98 -6.96
C SER A 139 28.03 11.86 -8.47
N ASN A 140 28.12 10.64 -9.00
CA ASN A 140 28.25 10.40 -10.43
C ASN A 140 26.87 10.52 -11.14
N PRO A 141 26.76 11.30 -12.23
CA PRO A 141 25.51 11.46 -12.98
C PRO A 141 24.85 10.15 -13.42
N ASP A 142 25.60 9.18 -13.92
CA ASP A 142 25.06 7.91 -14.41
C ASP A 142 24.49 7.07 -13.28
N ASP A 143 25.16 7.05 -12.12
CA ASP A 143 24.65 6.36 -10.92
C ASP A 143 23.32 6.96 -10.46
N ILE A 144 23.17 8.29 -10.53
CA ILE A 144 21.94 8.99 -10.15
C ILE A 144 20.81 8.68 -11.13
N ILE A 145 21.11 8.59 -12.43
CA ILE A 145 20.14 8.20 -13.45
C ILE A 145 19.73 6.73 -13.25
N GLN A 146 20.66 5.83 -12.97
CA GLN A 146 20.36 4.42 -12.66
C GLN A 146 19.52 4.26 -11.38
N ALA A 147 19.73 5.13 -10.39
CA ALA A 147 18.94 5.19 -9.17
C ALA A 147 17.50 5.69 -9.39
N ALA A 148 17.16 6.24 -10.56
CA ALA A 148 15.85 6.81 -10.83
C ALA A 148 14.71 5.77 -10.86
N GLY A 149 13.48 6.24 -10.64
CA GLY A 149 12.28 5.41 -10.60
C GLY A 149 11.91 4.89 -9.21
N SER A 150 10.64 4.52 -9.05
CA SER A 150 10.07 4.13 -7.75
C SER A 150 10.48 2.71 -7.35
N LYS A 151 11.01 2.53 -6.14
CA LYS A 151 11.28 1.21 -5.54
C LYS A 151 10.31 0.98 -4.39
N TYR A 152 9.32 0.12 -4.60
CA TYR A 152 8.27 -0.13 -3.60
C TYR A 152 8.69 -1.20 -2.59
N SER A 153 9.79 -0.92 -1.87
CA SER A 153 10.34 -1.75 -0.80
C SER A 153 10.77 -0.86 0.36
N LEU A 154 10.80 -1.41 1.58
CA LEU A 154 11.31 -0.70 2.76
C LEU A 154 12.83 -0.61 2.70
N VAL A 155 13.34 0.60 2.43
CA VAL A 155 14.79 0.90 2.42
C VAL A 155 15.09 1.92 3.51
N PRO A 156 15.97 1.62 4.47
CA PRO A 156 16.27 2.52 5.58
C PRO A 156 17.27 3.60 5.17
N THR A 157 16.84 4.64 4.45
CA THR A 157 17.72 5.72 3.95
C THR A 157 18.52 6.43 5.05
N ASN A 158 17.95 6.58 6.25
CA ASN A 158 18.57 7.34 7.34
C ASN A 158 19.66 6.59 8.11
N ILE A 159 20.12 5.42 7.64
CA ILE A 159 21.27 4.75 8.26
C ILE A 159 22.57 5.56 8.09
N LEU A 160 22.65 6.40 7.07
CA LEU A 160 23.86 7.13 6.68
C LEU A 160 24.10 8.40 7.53
N LEU A 161 23.12 8.86 8.32
CA LEU A 161 23.15 10.21 8.91
C LEU A 161 24.35 10.49 9.82
N SER A 162 24.80 9.50 10.60
CA SER A 162 25.93 9.67 11.52
C SER A 162 27.26 9.77 10.79
N GLU A 163 27.36 9.16 9.61
CA GLU A 163 28.53 9.29 8.76
C GLU A 163 28.51 10.63 8.05
N ILE A 164 27.35 11.02 7.51
CA ILE A 164 27.12 12.34 6.88
C ILE A 164 27.45 13.48 7.82
N ALA A 165 27.04 13.42 9.09
CA ALA A 165 27.31 14.48 10.07
C ALA A 165 28.82 14.77 10.31
N LYS A 166 29.69 13.81 9.98
CA LYS A 166 31.15 13.92 10.14
C LYS A 166 31.86 14.45 8.88
N LYS A 167 31.11 14.65 7.80
CA LYS A 167 31.61 15.10 6.49
C LYS A 167 31.63 16.61 6.41
N GLN A 168 32.37 17.15 5.43
CA GLN A 168 32.34 18.58 5.12
C GLN A 168 31.43 18.91 3.93
N GLU A 169 31.21 17.90 3.10
CA GLU A 169 30.36 17.90 1.92
C GLU A 169 28.90 18.26 2.24
N LYS A 170 28.23 18.87 1.26
CA LYS A 170 26.80 19.21 1.27
C LYS A 170 26.00 18.27 0.40
N TYR A 171 24.81 17.90 0.85
CA TYR A 171 24.02 16.85 0.24
C TYR A 171 22.58 17.28 -0.07
N LEU A 172 22.08 16.86 -1.24
CA LEU A 172 20.65 16.79 -1.50
C LEU A 172 20.10 15.51 -0.90
N TYR A 173 19.06 15.58 -0.10
CA TYR A 173 18.40 14.42 0.47
C TYR A 173 17.12 14.08 -0.29
N ILE A 174 16.97 12.84 -0.76
CA ILE A 174 15.76 12.35 -1.42
C ILE A 174 15.18 11.17 -0.64
N GLY A 175 13.96 11.32 -0.13
CA GLY A 175 13.32 10.27 0.67
C GLY A 175 11.81 10.30 0.64
N LEU A 176 11.22 9.43 1.46
CA LEU A 176 9.79 9.37 1.74
C LEU A 176 9.43 10.24 2.96
N PRO A 177 8.14 10.59 3.16
CA PRO A 177 7.75 11.52 4.22
C PRO A 177 8.23 11.11 5.61
N CYS A 178 8.11 9.82 5.96
CA CYS A 178 8.57 9.30 7.25
C CYS A 178 10.09 9.32 7.42
N GLN A 179 10.86 9.34 6.32
CA GLN A 179 12.31 9.44 6.35
C GLN A 179 12.74 10.90 6.49
N VAL A 180 12.08 11.84 5.80
CA VAL A 180 12.28 13.29 5.99
C VAL A 180 11.94 13.70 7.42
N GLN A 181 10.81 13.27 7.97
CA GLN A 181 10.47 13.52 9.38
C GLN A 181 11.55 13.00 10.34
N GLY A 182 12.10 11.81 10.06
CA GLY A 182 13.20 11.26 10.84
C GLY A 182 14.52 12.02 10.68
N LEU A 183 14.80 12.55 9.49
CA LEU A 183 15.96 13.40 9.23
C LEU A 183 15.87 14.72 10.01
N LEU A 184 14.72 15.39 9.95
CA LEU A 184 14.49 16.66 10.65
C LEU A 184 14.69 16.50 12.17
N LYS A 185 14.11 15.45 12.77
CA LYS A 185 14.35 15.15 14.19
C LYS A 185 15.80 14.75 14.49
N ALA A 186 16.51 14.16 13.54
CA ALA A 186 17.93 13.82 13.70
C ALA A 186 18.81 15.09 13.72
N MET A 187 18.51 16.09 12.88
CA MET A 187 19.22 17.36 12.83
C MET A 187 19.17 18.13 14.16
N GLU A 188 18.16 17.88 15.00
CA GLU A 188 18.04 18.50 16.32
C GLU A 188 18.93 17.84 17.40
N CYS A 189 19.48 16.65 17.14
CA CYS A 189 20.21 15.88 18.16
C CYS A 189 21.56 15.29 17.68
N VAL A 190 21.90 15.48 16.41
CA VAL A 190 23.17 15.10 15.80
C VAL A 190 23.88 16.36 15.34
N ASP A 191 24.93 16.72 16.06
CA ASP A 191 25.74 17.90 15.79
C ASP A 191 26.35 17.82 14.38
N GLY A 192 26.34 18.95 13.66
CA GLY A 192 26.89 19.06 12.31
C GLY A 192 25.99 18.52 11.20
N LEU A 193 24.92 17.76 11.49
CA LEU A 193 24.09 17.14 10.45
C LEU A 193 23.28 18.17 9.65
N LYS A 194 22.76 19.21 10.32
CA LYS A 194 21.92 20.23 9.68
C LYS A 194 22.70 20.99 8.61
N GLU A 195 23.96 21.29 8.87
CA GLU A 195 24.87 22.04 8.00
C GLU A 195 25.23 21.27 6.73
N ARG A 196 25.10 19.93 6.75
CA ARG A 196 25.37 19.08 5.58
C ARG A 196 24.19 18.88 4.66
N ILE A 197 22.96 19.14 5.09
CA ILE A 197 21.79 18.96 4.22
C ILE A 197 21.48 20.27 3.52
N TYR A 198 21.77 20.30 2.22
CA TYR A 198 21.50 21.45 1.37
C TYR A 198 20.00 21.64 1.18
N MET A 199 19.29 20.59 0.77
CA MET A 199 17.85 20.60 0.48
C MET A 199 17.28 19.20 0.64
N THR A 200 15.98 19.12 0.90
CA THR A 200 15.21 17.88 1.04
C THR A 200 14.14 17.78 -0.04
N ILE A 201 14.07 16.62 -0.68
CA ILE A 201 13.00 16.20 -1.58
C ILE A 201 12.24 15.06 -0.90
N SER A 202 10.93 15.23 -0.74
CA SER A 202 10.04 14.12 -0.39
C SER A 202 9.24 13.66 -1.59
N LEU A 203 9.18 12.35 -1.83
CA LEU A 203 8.26 11.77 -2.78
C LEU A 203 6.88 11.57 -2.13
N PHE A 204 5.81 11.75 -2.89
CA PHE A 204 4.45 11.39 -2.47
C PHE A 204 4.41 9.90 -2.13
N CYS A 205 3.80 9.56 -1.00
CA CYS A 205 3.79 8.18 -0.52
C CYS A 205 2.41 7.79 -0.02
N GLY A 206 1.78 6.82 -0.68
CA GLY A 206 0.55 6.18 -0.20
C GLY A 206 0.85 5.00 0.74
N PHE A 207 1.53 4.01 0.18
CA PHE A 207 1.95 2.79 0.86
C PHE A 207 3.39 2.48 0.50
N ASN A 208 4.10 1.83 1.41
CA ASN A 208 5.28 1.04 1.07
C ASN A 208 4.96 -0.44 1.33
N MET A 209 5.83 -1.36 0.92
CA MET A 209 5.62 -2.80 1.06
C MET A 209 6.81 -3.46 1.76
N GLU A 210 6.52 -4.45 2.60
CA GLU A 210 7.52 -5.40 3.08
C GLU A 210 8.21 -6.09 1.88
N TYR A 211 9.50 -6.37 1.99
CA TYR A 211 10.28 -7.09 0.98
C TYR A 211 9.69 -8.48 0.65
N LYS A 212 8.86 -9.02 1.54
CA LYS A 212 8.05 -10.22 1.29
C LYS A 212 7.14 -10.09 0.06
N ALA A 213 6.64 -8.91 -0.28
CA ALA A 213 5.86 -8.67 -1.50
C ALA A 213 6.71 -8.89 -2.76
N THR A 214 7.95 -8.39 -2.74
CA THR A 214 8.92 -8.60 -3.82
C THR A 214 9.27 -10.08 -3.96
N LYS A 215 9.55 -10.76 -2.85
CA LYS A 215 9.78 -12.22 -2.85
C LYS A 215 8.58 -13.00 -3.36
N TYR A 216 7.36 -12.57 -3.04
CA TYR A 216 6.13 -13.17 -3.56
C TYR A 216 6.10 -13.10 -5.10
N LEU A 217 6.40 -11.94 -5.68
CA LEU A 217 6.42 -11.76 -7.13
C LEU A 217 7.52 -12.59 -7.82
N ILE A 218 8.73 -12.62 -7.23
CA ILE A 218 9.83 -13.46 -7.74
C ILE A 218 9.46 -14.95 -7.70
N ARG A 219 8.80 -15.42 -6.63
CA ARG A 219 8.32 -16.81 -6.58
C ARG A 219 7.25 -17.08 -7.63
N LYS A 220 6.33 -16.13 -7.84
CA LYS A 220 5.26 -16.26 -8.82
C LYS A 220 5.74 -16.20 -10.27
N SER A 221 6.91 -15.62 -10.55
CA SER A 221 7.51 -15.71 -11.88
C SER A 221 8.01 -17.12 -12.22
N GLY A 222 8.30 -17.93 -11.21
CA GLY A 222 8.87 -19.27 -11.38
C GLY A 222 10.36 -19.26 -11.79
N PHE A 223 11.03 -18.11 -11.74
CA PHE A 223 12.43 -17.99 -12.14
C PHE A 223 13.35 -18.42 -10.99
N LYS A 224 14.33 -19.27 -11.31
CA LYS A 224 15.38 -19.68 -10.35
C LYS A 224 16.36 -18.54 -10.06
N LYS A 225 16.70 -17.77 -11.09
CA LYS A 225 17.59 -16.61 -11.03
C LYS A 225 16.95 -15.45 -11.78
N VAL A 226 16.96 -14.28 -11.14
CA VAL A 226 16.39 -13.04 -11.69
C VAL A 226 17.56 -12.17 -12.16
N SER A 227 17.56 -11.81 -13.44
CA SER A 227 18.54 -10.90 -14.04
C SER A 227 18.13 -9.44 -13.86
N ARG A 228 16.82 -9.17 -13.89
CA ARG A 228 16.25 -7.82 -13.85
C ARG A 228 14.92 -7.80 -13.11
N PHE A 229 14.73 -6.80 -12.25
CA PHE A 229 13.47 -6.55 -11.56
C PHE A 229 13.12 -5.07 -11.66
N GLN A 230 12.01 -4.74 -12.32
CA GLN A 230 11.61 -3.36 -12.55
C GLN A 230 10.22 -3.08 -12.02
N TYR A 231 10.14 -2.18 -11.05
CA TYR A 231 8.88 -1.51 -10.72
C TYR A 231 8.56 -0.46 -11.79
N ARG A 232 7.27 -0.34 -12.13
CA ARG A 232 6.78 0.50 -13.23
C ARG A 232 7.41 0.16 -14.59
N GLY A 233 7.81 -1.10 -14.78
CA GLY A 233 8.19 -1.62 -16.10
C GLY A 233 7.01 -1.56 -17.06
N LYS A 234 7.30 -1.41 -18.35
CA LYS A 234 6.29 -1.35 -19.41
C LYS A 234 6.31 -2.64 -20.21
N LYS A 235 5.14 -3.21 -20.49
CA LYS A 235 4.96 -4.35 -21.39
C LYS A 235 3.60 -4.25 -22.06
N ASP A 236 3.55 -4.41 -23.38
CA ASP A 236 2.31 -4.39 -24.18
C ASP A 236 1.42 -3.16 -23.91
N GLY A 237 2.03 -1.98 -23.77
CA GLY A 237 1.33 -0.72 -23.48
C GLY A 237 0.88 -0.55 -22.02
N GLU A 238 1.03 -1.57 -21.17
CA GLU A 238 0.68 -1.55 -19.76
C GLU A 238 1.89 -1.24 -18.88
N THR A 239 1.64 -0.59 -17.73
CA THR A 239 2.67 -0.35 -16.70
C THR A 239 2.46 -1.30 -15.53
N GLY A 240 3.52 -1.90 -15.02
CA GLY A 240 3.45 -2.93 -13.99
C GLY A 240 4.78 -3.23 -13.32
N VAL A 241 4.93 -4.44 -12.78
CA VAL A 241 6.21 -5.00 -12.38
C VAL A 241 6.65 -5.97 -13.47
N LEU A 242 7.85 -5.76 -14.00
CA LEU A 242 8.48 -6.61 -15.00
C LEU A 242 9.68 -7.32 -14.36
N ILE A 243 9.73 -8.63 -14.49
CA ILE A 243 10.81 -9.48 -13.99
C ILE A 243 11.36 -10.28 -15.17
N SER A 244 12.67 -10.35 -15.30
CA SER A 244 13.35 -11.13 -16.34
C SER A 244 14.32 -12.13 -15.71
N ASP A 245 14.48 -13.29 -16.36
CA ASP A 245 15.55 -14.24 -16.04
C ASP A 245 16.80 -14.01 -16.92
N ASP A 246 17.86 -14.79 -16.69
CA ASP A 246 19.10 -14.71 -17.46
C ASP A 246 18.94 -15.16 -18.92
N ASN A 247 17.86 -15.88 -19.25
CA ASN A 247 17.56 -16.35 -20.61
C ASN A 247 16.65 -15.38 -21.39
N GLY A 248 16.32 -14.22 -20.82
CA GLY A 248 15.42 -13.24 -21.42
C GLY A 248 13.93 -13.57 -21.29
N LYS A 249 13.54 -14.59 -20.52
CA LYS A 249 12.13 -14.88 -20.24
C LYS A 249 11.58 -13.83 -19.28
N GLU A 250 10.38 -13.35 -19.58
CA GLU A 250 9.75 -12.28 -18.81
C GLU A 250 8.48 -12.73 -18.07
N PHE A 251 8.32 -12.20 -16.86
CA PHE A 251 7.09 -12.25 -16.08
C PHE A 251 6.60 -10.83 -15.83
N PHE A 252 5.33 -10.57 -16.12
CA PHE A 252 4.73 -9.26 -15.96
C PHE A 252 3.45 -9.32 -15.12
N ILE A 253 3.31 -8.37 -14.22
CA ILE A 253 2.07 -8.13 -13.47
C ILE A 253 1.73 -6.64 -13.55
N ASP A 254 0.53 -6.33 -14.03
CA ASP A 254 0.11 -4.94 -14.22
C ASP A 254 -0.02 -4.15 -12.91
N LYS A 255 -0.23 -2.83 -13.04
CA LYS A 255 -0.41 -1.90 -11.92
C LYS A 255 -1.47 -2.35 -10.92
N HIS A 256 -2.56 -2.96 -11.37
CA HIS A 256 -3.65 -3.39 -10.51
C HIS A 256 -3.27 -4.63 -9.72
N GLY A 257 -2.60 -5.60 -10.34
CA GLY A 257 -2.12 -6.81 -9.69
C GLY A 257 -1.11 -6.50 -8.59
N TYR A 258 -0.10 -5.67 -8.86
CA TYR A 258 0.89 -5.37 -7.83
C TYR A 258 0.34 -4.44 -6.73
N THR A 259 -0.48 -3.44 -7.04
CA THR A 259 -1.03 -2.53 -6.00
C THR A 259 -1.99 -3.25 -5.04
N PHE A 260 -2.59 -4.36 -5.46
CA PHE A 260 -3.39 -5.22 -4.60
C PHE A 260 -2.56 -5.83 -3.45
N LEU A 261 -1.25 -6.03 -3.65
CA LEU A 261 -0.34 -6.54 -2.63
C LEU A 261 -0.22 -5.62 -1.41
N ASN A 262 -0.56 -4.33 -1.53
CA ASN A 262 -0.62 -3.41 -0.40
C ASN A 262 -1.55 -3.92 0.71
N VAL A 263 -2.64 -4.62 0.36
CA VAL A 263 -3.59 -5.18 1.34
C VAL A 263 -2.95 -6.27 2.20
N PHE A 264 -1.94 -6.97 1.66
CA PHE A 264 -1.32 -8.13 2.30
C PHE A 264 0.02 -7.79 2.95
N TYR A 265 0.80 -6.92 2.32
CA TYR A 265 2.22 -6.70 2.62
C TYR A 265 2.56 -5.25 3.00
N ALA A 266 1.59 -4.34 3.10
CA ALA A 266 1.88 -3.03 3.67
C ALA A 266 2.25 -3.18 5.16
N PRO A 267 3.34 -2.55 5.65
CA PRO A 267 3.67 -2.59 7.06
C PRO A 267 2.58 -1.84 7.85
N LYS A 268 2.26 -2.33 9.05
CA LYS A 268 1.22 -1.73 9.91
C LYS A 268 1.44 -0.24 10.18
N ARG A 269 2.69 0.24 10.18
CA ARG A 269 3.01 1.66 10.29
C ARG A 269 2.42 2.48 9.13
N CYS A 270 2.39 1.99 7.90
CA CYS A 270 1.73 2.68 6.79
C CYS A 270 0.22 2.88 7.04
N TRP A 271 -0.41 2.02 7.88
CA TRP A 271 -1.81 2.18 8.27
C TRP A 271 -2.05 3.30 9.27
N LYS A 272 -0.99 3.89 9.81
CA LYS A 272 -1.05 4.95 10.82
C LYS A 272 -0.37 6.23 10.36
N CYS A 273 0.11 6.27 9.11
CA CYS A 273 0.86 7.40 8.59
C CYS A 273 -0.08 8.44 7.97
N TYR A 274 -0.10 9.65 8.54
CA TYR A 274 -0.91 10.77 8.06
C TYR A 274 -0.30 11.50 6.85
N ASP A 275 1.02 11.64 6.83
CA ASP A 275 1.73 12.39 5.80
C ASP A 275 1.68 11.67 4.44
N TYR A 276 1.11 12.35 3.45
CA TYR A 276 1.00 11.89 2.06
C TYR A 276 1.99 12.60 1.16
N SER A 277 1.94 13.93 1.15
CA SER A 277 2.66 14.77 0.19
C SER A 277 4.10 15.02 0.59
N GLY A 278 4.56 14.62 1.78
CA GLY A 278 5.88 14.97 2.28
C GLY A 278 5.90 16.38 2.83
N GLU A 279 5.03 16.66 3.79
CA GLU A 279 4.63 18.00 4.24
C GLU A 279 5.76 18.89 4.73
N PHE A 280 6.88 18.28 5.13
CA PHE A 280 8.00 18.95 5.78
C PHE A 280 9.30 18.94 4.96
N ALA A 281 9.23 18.65 3.66
CA ALA A 281 10.40 18.77 2.76
C ALA A 281 10.49 20.18 2.14
N ASP A 282 11.62 20.53 1.52
CA ASP A 282 11.71 21.77 0.73
C ASP A 282 10.92 21.66 -0.58
N VAL A 283 11.06 20.51 -1.25
CA VAL A 283 10.33 20.16 -2.47
C VAL A 283 9.59 18.85 -2.25
N SER A 284 8.34 18.77 -2.69
CA SER A 284 7.62 17.51 -2.75
C SER A 284 7.22 17.14 -4.17
N LEU A 285 7.44 15.88 -4.52
CA LEU A 285 7.25 15.38 -5.88
C LEU A 285 6.30 14.19 -5.93
N GLY A 286 5.35 14.24 -6.85
CA GLY A 286 4.40 13.15 -7.10
C GLY A 286 4.14 12.96 -8.59
N ASP A 287 3.29 12.03 -8.94
CA ASP A 287 2.85 11.88 -10.34
C ASP A 287 1.76 12.91 -10.67
N ALA A 288 1.85 13.54 -11.84
CA ALA A 288 0.75 14.30 -12.46
C ALA A 288 0.15 13.47 -13.61
N TRP A 289 -0.79 12.57 -13.29
CA TRP A 289 -1.32 11.58 -14.25
C TRP A 289 -2.11 12.19 -15.42
N GLU A 290 -2.52 13.44 -15.32
CA GLU A 290 -3.14 14.17 -16.42
C GLU A 290 -2.12 14.72 -17.43
N VAL A 291 -0.83 14.65 -17.12
CA VAL A 291 0.27 15.02 -18.03
C VAL A 291 1.05 13.76 -18.39
N LYS A 292 1.27 13.53 -19.68
CA LYS A 292 2.05 12.38 -20.16
C LYS A 292 3.47 12.48 -19.60
N ASN A 293 3.89 11.46 -18.84
CA ASN A 293 5.15 11.47 -18.10
C ASN A 293 5.32 12.71 -17.20
N GLY A 294 4.24 13.24 -16.60
CA GLY A 294 4.33 14.43 -15.76
C GLY A 294 4.60 14.12 -14.29
N SER A 295 5.33 15.03 -13.64
CA SER A 295 5.45 15.12 -12.19
C SER A 295 4.68 16.32 -11.65
N ARG A 296 4.06 16.15 -10.49
CA ARG A 296 3.59 17.25 -9.65
C ARG A 296 4.77 17.76 -8.82
N ILE A 297 4.88 19.07 -8.69
CA ILE A 297 5.92 19.75 -7.93
C ILE A 297 5.22 20.65 -6.90
N ILE A 298 5.50 20.43 -5.62
CA ILE A 298 5.08 21.33 -4.54
C ILE A 298 6.35 21.96 -3.96
N SER A 299 6.53 23.25 -4.21
CA SER A 299 7.59 24.04 -3.58
C SER A 299 7.09 24.55 -2.23
N ARG A 300 7.74 24.14 -1.14
CA ARG A 300 7.30 24.48 0.22
C ARG A 300 7.94 25.73 0.78
N ASN A 301 9.03 26.22 0.19
CA ASN A 301 9.65 27.46 0.59
C ASN A 301 10.21 28.24 -0.60
N GLU A 302 10.69 29.44 -0.33
CA GLU A 302 11.22 30.36 -1.34
C GLU A 302 12.45 29.80 -2.07
N ARG A 303 13.32 29.08 -1.36
CA ARG A 303 14.51 28.48 -1.98
C ARG A 303 14.13 27.41 -2.99
N ALA A 304 13.18 26.55 -2.65
CA ALA A 304 12.62 25.55 -3.57
C ALA A 304 11.95 26.20 -4.78
N ALA A 305 11.13 27.24 -4.58
CA ALA A 305 10.47 27.95 -5.68
C ALA A 305 11.48 28.58 -6.66
N ARG A 306 12.51 29.28 -6.14
CA ARG A 306 13.56 29.88 -6.96
C ARG A 306 14.36 28.85 -7.76
N LEU A 307 14.68 27.70 -7.15
CA LEU A 307 15.37 26.61 -7.86
C LEU A 307 14.56 26.10 -9.06
N ILE A 308 13.24 25.92 -8.88
CA ILE A 308 12.37 25.49 -9.99
C ILE A 308 12.31 26.55 -11.10
N ASP A 309 12.23 27.83 -10.75
CA ASP A 309 12.23 28.94 -11.71
C ASP A 309 13.56 29.04 -12.47
N GLU A 310 14.68 28.84 -11.79
CA GLU A 310 16.02 28.82 -12.38
C GLU A 310 16.18 27.64 -13.35
N MET A 311 15.76 26.44 -12.95
CA MET A 311 15.82 25.24 -13.81
C MET A 311 14.92 25.38 -15.03
N LYS A 312 13.74 25.99 -14.89
CA LYS A 312 12.85 26.31 -16.01
C LYS A 312 13.49 27.30 -16.98
N SER A 313 14.05 28.39 -16.45
CA SER A 313 14.71 29.42 -17.27
C SER A 313 15.98 28.90 -17.95
N SER A 314 16.66 27.92 -17.34
CA SER A 314 17.83 27.24 -17.89
C SER A 314 17.50 26.16 -18.93
N GLY A 315 16.22 25.94 -19.25
CA GLY A 315 15.79 24.92 -20.22
C GLY A 315 16.00 23.47 -19.76
N VAL A 316 16.09 23.22 -18.45
CA VAL A 316 16.27 21.87 -17.89
C VAL A 316 14.93 21.15 -17.74
N ILE A 317 13.90 21.91 -17.36
CA ILE A 317 12.54 21.42 -17.14
C ILE A 317 11.53 22.34 -17.80
N GLU A 318 10.37 21.79 -18.14
CA GLU A 318 9.19 22.55 -18.51
C GLU A 318 8.12 22.36 -17.44
N THR A 319 7.61 23.46 -16.90
CA THR A 319 6.55 23.45 -15.87
C THR A 319 5.42 24.43 -16.20
N SER A 320 4.23 24.06 -15.78
CA SER A 320 3.02 24.89 -15.81
C SER A 320 2.36 24.92 -14.42
N PRO A 321 1.60 25.99 -14.09
CA PRO A 321 0.86 26.06 -12.85
C PRO A 321 -0.09 24.86 -12.67
N SER A 322 -0.31 24.48 -11.42
CA SER A 322 -1.28 23.45 -11.04
C SER A 322 -1.95 23.81 -9.73
N ALA A 323 -3.09 23.19 -9.45
CA ALA A 323 -3.84 23.42 -8.23
C ALA A 323 -3.96 22.17 -7.36
N LYS A 324 -4.28 22.38 -6.08
CA LYS A 324 -4.69 21.32 -5.14
C LYS A 324 -5.72 20.37 -5.77
N ASN A 325 -6.74 20.93 -6.43
CA ASN A 325 -7.80 20.14 -7.06
C ASN A 325 -7.31 19.18 -8.13
N ASP A 326 -6.21 19.47 -8.83
CA ASP A 326 -5.62 18.53 -9.80
C ASP A 326 -5.02 17.31 -9.09
N ILE A 327 -4.37 17.53 -7.94
CA ILE A 327 -3.85 16.45 -7.10
C ILE A 327 -5.00 15.62 -6.55
N LEU A 328 -6.06 16.25 -6.04
CA LEU A 328 -7.23 15.54 -5.51
C LEU A 328 -7.91 14.70 -6.60
N LYS A 329 -8.11 15.24 -7.81
CA LYS A 329 -8.72 14.50 -8.93
C LYS A 329 -7.90 13.29 -9.35
N THR A 330 -6.58 13.44 -9.44
CA THR A 330 -5.71 12.36 -9.95
C THR A 330 -5.30 11.35 -8.87
N GLN A 331 -5.24 11.75 -7.60
CA GLN A 331 -4.73 10.94 -6.50
C GLN A 331 -5.78 10.68 -5.39
N ASP A 332 -7.06 10.93 -5.65
CA ASP A 332 -8.16 10.86 -4.67
C ASP A 332 -8.07 9.66 -3.73
N LYS A 333 -7.96 8.44 -4.27
CA LYS A 333 -7.96 7.21 -3.45
C LYS A 333 -6.83 7.19 -2.41
N VAL A 334 -5.67 7.73 -2.76
CA VAL A 334 -4.50 7.74 -1.87
C VAL A 334 -4.59 8.90 -0.89
N VAL A 335 -5.06 10.07 -1.33
CA VAL A 335 -5.30 11.22 -0.45
C VAL A 335 -6.40 10.89 0.56
N THR A 336 -7.53 10.35 0.11
CA THR A 336 -8.64 9.88 0.96
C THR A 336 -8.15 8.85 1.96
N TYR A 337 -7.37 7.85 1.54
CA TYR A 337 -6.74 6.94 2.48
C TYR A 337 -5.93 7.71 3.52
N LYS A 338 -4.92 8.47 3.10
CA LYS A 338 -3.93 9.09 3.98
C LYS A 338 -4.45 10.19 4.89
N LYS A 339 -5.36 11.03 4.39
CA LYS A 339 -5.78 12.28 5.03
C LYS A 339 -7.18 12.19 5.62
N LYS A 340 -8.09 11.43 5.02
CA LYS A 340 -9.47 11.26 5.53
C LYS A 340 -9.63 9.98 6.37
N ASP A 341 -9.43 8.80 5.79
CA ASP A 341 -9.65 7.50 6.44
C ASP A 341 -8.75 7.28 7.68
N ILE A 342 -7.70 8.08 7.80
CA ILE A 342 -6.83 8.13 8.97
C ILE A 342 -7.59 8.47 10.26
N ALA A 343 -8.65 9.29 10.20
CA ALA A 343 -9.45 9.66 11.36
C ALA A 343 -10.09 8.44 12.02
N LEU A 344 -10.67 7.55 11.20
CA LEU A 344 -11.20 6.27 11.70
C LEU A 344 -10.08 5.38 12.25
N ARG A 345 -8.92 5.33 11.58
CA ARG A 345 -7.80 4.49 11.99
C ARG A 345 -7.19 4.96 13.31
N ALA A 346 -7.11 6.26 13.55
CA ALA A 346 -6.72 6.85 14.81
C ALA A 346 -7.66 6.45 15.95
N GLN A 347 -8.98 6.43 15.70
CA GLN A 347 -9.98 5.99 16.67
C GLN A 347 -9.96 4.46 16.93
N LYS A 348 -9.66 3.64 15.93
CA LYS A 348 -9.83 2.18 15.98
C LYS A 348 -8.56 1.37 16.18
N LEU A 349 -7.39 1.92 15.86
CA LEU A 349 -6.11 1.22 16.02
C LEU A 349 -5.48 1.59 17.36
N LYS A 350 -5.12 0.56 18.14
CA LYS A 350 -4.29 0.75 19.34
C LYS A 350 -2.91 1.27 18.94
N ASN A 351 -2.34 2.11 19.80
CA ASN A 351 -1.03 2.74 19.62
C ASN A 351 -0.94 3.50 18.29
N PHE A 352 -1.29 4.78 18.30
CA PHE A 352 -1.27 5.64 17.14
C PHE A 352 -0.17 6.70 17.28
N PRO A 353 0.51 7.12 16.18
CA PRO A 353 1.50 8.19 16.25
C PRO A 353 0.85 9.48 16.71
N ASP A 354 1.52 10.20 17.59
CA ASP A 354 1.08 11.54 17.97
C ASP A 354 1.53 12.55 16.92
N TYR A 355 0.57 13.14 16.21
CA TYR A 355 0.82 14.17 15.21
C TYR A 355 0.51 15.59 15.70
N ASN A 356 -0.06 15.71 16.91
CA ASN A 356 -0.56 16.97 17.47
C ASN A 356 -1.43 17.76 16.47
N THR A 357 -2.31 17.08 15.73
CA THR A 357 -3.16 17.69 14.70
C THR A 357 -4.53 17.03 14.63
N SER A 358 -5.52 17.76 14.15
CA SER A 358 -6.88 17.28 13.92
C SER A 358 -7.02 16.60 12.56
N PHE A 359 -7.73 15.47 12.54
CA PHE A 359 -8.06 14.77 11.29
C PHE A 359 -9.45 15.19 10.78
N HIS A 360 -9.70 14.97 9.49
CA HIS A 360 -11.01 15.24 8.90
C HIS A 360 -12.13 14.46 9.61
N GLU A 361 -13.28 15.11 9.75
CA GLU A 361 -14.50 14.41 10.10
C GLU A 361 -15.01 13.61 8.90
N LEU A 362 -15.40 12.35 9.15
CA LEU A 362 -15.91 11.46 8.12
C LEU A 362 -17.43 11.45 8.15
N SER A 363 -18.05 11.63 6.98
CA SER A 363 -19.46 11.33 6.78
C SER A 363 -19.77 9.86 7.10
N ILE A 364 -21.05 9.51 7.27
CA ILE A 364 -21.49 8.14 7.57
C ILE A 364 -21.02 7.17 6.47
N GLU A 365 -21.07 7.59 5.20
CA GLU A 365 -20.68 6.77 4.07
C GLU A 365 -19.15 6.58 3.98
N GLU A 366 -18.37 7.66 4.11
CA GLU A 366 -16.91 7.58 4.15
C GLU A 366 -16.45 6.70 5.32
N ARG A 367 -17.08 6.85 6.49
CA ARG A 367 -16.80 6.00 7.66
C ARG A 367 -17.06 4.52 7.38
N LYS A 368 -18.12 4.17 6.64
CA LYS A 368 -18.39 2.79 6.22
C LYS A 368 -17.28 2.29 5.29
N LYS A 369 -16.89 3.06 4.27
CA LYS A 369 -15.81 2.73 3.31
C LYS A 369 -14.46 2.53 4.03
N ALA A 370 -14.11 3.43 4.94
CA ALA A 370 -12.89 3.36 5.72
C ALA A 370 -12.87 2.12 6.64
N LYS A 371 -13.99 1.77 7.29
CA LYS A 371 -14.12 0.56 8.13
C LYS A 371 -13.90 -0.70 7.32
N ILE A 372 -14.52 -0.76 6.15
CA ILE A 372 -14.39 -1.83 5.17
C ILE A 372 -12.92 -1.99 4.76
N PHE A 373 -12.26 -0.91 4.35
CA PHE A 373 -10.89 -0.99 3.89
C PHE A 373 -9.94 -1.39 5.01
N LEU A 374 -10.15 -0.89 6.23
CA LEU A 374 -9.39 -1.31 7.41
C LEU A 374 -9.59 -2.80 7.73
N LEU A 375 -10.79 -3.34 7.54
CA LEU A 375 -11.04 -4.78 7.68
C LEU A 375 -10.25 -5.57 6.64
N CYS A 376 -10.24 -5.13 5.38
CA CYS A 376 -9.43 -5.75 4.32
C CYS A 376 -7.94 -5.78 4.68
N LEU A 377 -7.40 -4.66 5.18
CA LEU A 377 -6.01 -4.59 5.65
C LEU A 377 -5.74 -5.60 6.79
N LYS A 378 -6.63 -5.66 7.78
CA LYS A 378 -6.49 -6.60 8.91
C LYS A 378 -6.53 -8.06 8.45
N VAL A 379 -7.47 -8.42 7.58
CA VAL A 379 -7.62 -9.77 7.04
C VAL A 379 -6.43 -10.13 6.14
N GLY A 380 -6.07 -9.25 5.19
CA GLY A 380 -4.97 -9.46 4.25
C GLY A 380 -3.60 -9.60 4.92
N ALA A 381 -3.38 -8.91 6.04
CA ALA A 381 -2.16 -9.03 6.82
C ALA A 381 -2.02 -10.36 7.59
N THR A 382 -3.08 -11.18 7.67
CA THR A 382 -2.99 -12.49 8.36
C THR A 382 -2.12 -13.48 7.58
N LYS A 383 -1.51 -14.43 8.31
CA LYS A 383 -0.75 -15.53 7.69
C LYS A 383 -1.62 -16.35 6.73
N ILE A 384 -2.87 -16.64 7.15
CA ILE A 384 -3.82 -17.42 6.36
C ILE A 384 -4.12 -16.72 5.03
N ALA A 385 -4.44 -15.42 5.04
CA ALA A 385 -4.71 -14.68 3.81
C ALA A 385 -3.51 -14.65 2.85
N ARG A 386 -2.28 -14.54 3.38
CA ARG A 386 -1.06 -14.60 2.57
C ARG A 386 -0.82 -16.00 1.99
N VAL A 387 -1.13 -17.07 2.72
CA VAL A 387 -1.07 -18.45 2.20
C VAL A 387 -2.10 -18.66 1.10
N LEU A 388 -3.35 -18.23 1.31
CA LEU A 388 -4.39 -18.30 0.28
C LEU A 388 -4.00 -17.51 -0.98
N LEU A 389 -3.42 -16.32 -0.83
CA LEU A 389 -2.89 -15.55 -1.95
C LEU A 389 -1.79 -16.32 -2.73
N ASN A 390 -0.94 -17.07 -2.03
CA ASN A 390 0.07 -17.91 -2.68
C ASN A 390 -0.52 -19.06 -3.48
N LEU A 391 -1.71 -19.57 -3.15
CA LEU A 391 -2.37 -20.63 -3.91
C LEU A 391 -3.06 -20.11 -5.18
N LEU A 392 -3.42 -18.83 -5.22
CA LEU A 392 -4.12 -18.24 -6.36
C LEU A 392 -3.20 -17.98 -7.57
N PRO A 393 -3.62 -18.30 -8.81
CA PRO A 393 -2.92 -17.87 -10.01
C PRO A 393 -2.89 -16.33 -10.14
N THR A 394 -1.78 -15.77 -10.62
CA THR A 394 -1.60 -14.30 -10.73
C THR A 394 -2.62 -13.64 -11.64
N GLY A 395 -3.01 -14.31 -12.73
CA GLY A 395 -4.07 -13.83 -13.63
C GLY A 395 -5.44 -13.70 -12.94
N VAL A 396 -5.75 -14.55 -11.96
CA VAL A 396 -6.97 -14.42 -11.14
C VAL A 396 -6.87 -13.19 -10.25
N VAL A 397 -5.73 -12.98 -9.59
CA VAL A 397 -5.48 -11.80 -8.75
C VAL A 397 -5.64 -10.51 -9.54
N GLN A 398 -5.09 -10.43 -10.77
CA GLN A 398 -5.24 -9.28 -11.66
C GLN A 398 -6.70 -9.03 -12.04
N LYS A 399 -7.43 -10.07 -12.46
CA LYS A 399 -8.86 -9.96 -12.83
C LYS A 399 -9.70 -9.47 -11.66
N VAL A 400 -9.48 -10.02 -10.46
CA VAL A 400 -10.18 -9.59 -9.23
C VAL A 400 -9.85 -8.14 -8.91
N SER A 401 -8.57 -7.76 -8.92
CA SER A 401 -8.15 -6.37 -8.63
C SER A 401 -8.72 -5.36 -9.62
N LYS A 402 -8.69 -5.65 -10.93
CA LYS A 402 -9.30 -4.80 -11.96
C LYS A 402 -10.80 -4.64 -11.75
N LYS A 403 -11.51 -5.72 -11.43
CA LYS A 403 -12.97 -5.70 -11.21
C LYS A 403 -13.34 -4.87 -9.98
N LEU A 404 -12.61 -5.05 -8.86
CA LEU A 404 -12.80 -4.28 -7.63
C LEU A 404 -12.57 -2.76 -7.81
N ARG A 405 -11.85 -2.34 -8.86
CA ARG A 405 -11.46 -0.95 -9.09
C ARG A 405 -12.24 -0.25 -10.20
N LYS A 406 -12.85 -1.00 -11.16
CA LYS A 406 -13.65 -0.47 -12.28
C LYS A 406 -15.02 0.06 -11.87
N ASP A 407 -15.55 -0.32 -10.71
CA ASP A 407 -16.69 0.38 -10.14
C ASP A 407 -16.16 1.68 -9.50
N THR A 408 -16.45 2.82 -10.13
CA THR A 408 -16.31 4.17 -9.53
C THR A 408 -17.03 4.25 -8.19
N ASP A 409 -18.04 3.39 -7.99
CA ASP A 409 -18.64 3.03 -6.71
C ASP A 409 -18.13 1.67 -6.23
N GLY A 410 -16.87 1.56 -5.76
CA GLY A 410 -16.35 0.34 -5.12
C GLY A 410 -17.22 -0.21 -3.96
N ILE A 411 -18.24 0.54 -3.57
CA ILE A 411 -19.36 0.18 -2.69
C ILE A 411 -20.24 -0.90 -3.32
N GLY A 412 -20.56 -0.87 -4.62
CA GLY A 412 -21.53 -1.80 -5.21
C GLY A 412 -21.08 -3.25 -5.07
N GLN A 413 -19.87 -3.55 -5.55
CA GLN A 413 -19.30 -4.89 -5.48
C GLN A 413 -18.83 -5.28 -4.08
N PHE A 414 -18.24 -4.38 -3.30
CA PHE A 414 -17.83 -4.72 -1.93
C PHE A 414 -19.05 -4.88 -1.00
N SER A 415 -20.10 -4.08 -1.18
CA SER A 415 -21.39 -4.27 -0.53
C SER A 415 -22.02 -5.60 -0.94
N GLU A 416 -21.90 -6.06 -2.19
CA GLU A 416 -22.33 -7.40 -2.58
C GLU A 416 -21.55 -8.49 -1.84
N VAL A 417 -20.22 -8.37 -1.73
CA VAL A 417 -19.40 -9.35 -0.96
C VAL A 417 -19.75 -9.34 0.52
N ILE A 418 -19.89 -8.17 1.16
CA ILE A 418 -20.31 -8.07 2.56
C ILE A 418 -21.71 -8.63 2.75
N ARG A 419 -22.67 -8.24 1.91
CA ARG A 419 -24.04 -8.75 1.99
C ARG A 419 -24.06 -10.26 1.80
N TYR A 420 -23.29 -10.80 0.86
CA TYR A 420 -23.15 -12.23 0.67
C TYR A 420 -22.57 -12.92 1.90
N GLY A 421 -21.55 -12.33 2.53
CA GLY A 421 -20.98 -12.85 3.78
C GLY A 421 -21.96 -12.82 4.95
N ILE A 422 -22.66 -11.70 5.16
CA ILE A 422 -23.67 -11.54 6.23
C ILE A 422 -24.79 -12.55 6.04
N TRP A 423 -25.38 -12.58 4.84
CA TRP A 423 -26.46 -13.51 4.53
C TRP A 423 -25.99 -14.96 4.59
N GLY A 424 -24.74 -15.26 4.22
CA GLY A 424 -24.15 -16.58 4.42
C GLY A 424 -24.11 -17.02 5.89
N VAL A 425 -23.81 -16.12 6.83
CA VAL A 425 -23.87 -16.42 8.27
C VAL A 425 -25.33 -16.64 8.72
N VAL A 426 -26.26 -15.81 8.25
CA VAL A 426 -27.70 -15.98 8.52
C VAL A 426 -28.21 -17.33 8.01
N THR A 427 -27.81 -17.74 6.80
CA THR A 427 -28.14 -19.05 6.22
C THR A 427 -27.66 -20.21 7.10
N VAL A 428 -26.45 -20.12 7.67
CA VAL A 428 -25.93 -21.15 8.59
C VAL A 428 -26.75 -21.23 9.87
N LEU A 429 -27.07 -20.08 10.47
CA LEU A 429 -27.90 -20.02 11.68
C LEU A 429 -29.33 -20.52 11.42
N PHE A 430 -29.90 -20.13 10.28
CA PHE A 430 -31.21 -20.57 9.84
C PHE A 430 -31.25 -22.09 9.69
N SER A 431 -30.25 -22.69 9.03
CA SER A 431 -30.12 -24.15 8.89
C SER A 431 -30.12 -24.88 10.23
N TYR A 432 -29.37 -24.37 11.21
CA TYR A 432 -29.32 -24.96 12.54
C TYR A 432 -30.66 -24.84 13.26
N LEU A 433 -31.29 -23.66 13.21
CA LEU A 433 -32.57 -23.39 13.86
C LEU A 433 -33.72 -24.21 13.25
N SER A 434 -33.79 -24.29 11.91
CA SER A 434 -34.82 -25.07 11.23
C SER A 434 -34.69 -26.56 11.53
N TYR A 435 -33.46 -27.08 11.58
CA TYR A 435 -33.22 -28.47 11.98
C TYR A 435 -33.64 -28.71 13.44
N TRP A 436 -33.17 -27.87 14.37
CA TRP A 436 -33.47 -28.00 15.79
C TRP A 436 -34.98 -27.94 16.07
N LEU A 437 -35.70 -27.00 15.46
CA LEU A 437 -37.14 -26.84 15.63
C LEU A 437 -37.90 -28.09 15.15
N LEU A 438 -37.54 -28.64 14.00
CA LEU A 438 -38.17 -29.85 13.47
C LEU A 438 -37.96 -31.06 14.40
N VAL A 439 -36.75 -31.21 14.95
CA VAL A 439 -36.46 -32.29 15.92
C VAL A 439 -37.28 -32.10 17.21
N VAL A 440 -37.40 -30.86 17.72
CA VAL A 440 -38.21 -30.57 18.92
C VAL A 440 -39.71 -30.83 18.67
N LEU A 441 -40.17 -30.63 17.45
CA LEU A 441 -41.54 -30.96 17.02
C LEU A 441 -41.76 -32.47 16.77
N GLY A 442 -40.78 -33.31 17.06
CA GLY A 442 -40.89 -34.77 16.94
C GLY A 442 -40.65 -35.33 15.54
N VAL A 443 -40.10 -34.53 14.60
CA VAL A 443 -39.72 -35.02 13.28
C VAL A 443 -38.42 -35.82 13.39
N ASP A 444 -38.41 -37.01 12.78
CA ASP A 444 -37.19 -37.84 12.70
C ASP A 444 -36.00 -37.03 12.16
N TYR A 445 -34.83 -37.19 12.77
CA TYR A 445 -33.66 -36.35 12.50
C TYR A 445 -33.18 -36.41 11.04
N LYS A 446 -33.39 -37.51 10.31
CA LYS A 446 -33.01 -37.62 8.89
C LYS A 446 -33.96 -36.79 8.03
N VAL A 447 -35.26 -36.89 8.32
CA VAL A 447 -36.31 -36.12 7.67
C VAL A 447 -36.15 -34.64 8.00
N ALA A 448 -35.87 -34.30 9.26
CA ALA A 448 -35.59 -32.94 9.72
C ALA A 448 -34.36 -32.33 9.02
N ASN A 449 -33.28 -33.09 8.87
CA ASN A 449 -32.09 -32.63 8.15
C ASN A 449 -32.38 -32.39 6.66
N PHE A 450 -33.11 -33.30 6.01
CA PHE A 450 -33.49 -33.12 4.61
C PHE A 450 -34.36 -31.88 4.40
N ILE A 451 -35.41 -31.70 5.21
CA ILE A 451 -36.28 -30.52 5.17
C ILE A 451 -35.46 -29.25 5.45
N SER A 452 -34.60 -29.26 6.47
CA SER A 452 -33.73 -28.13 6.80
C SER A 452 -32.80 -27.73 5.64
N LEU A 453 -32.23 -28.70 4.92
CA LEU A 453 -31.40 -28.44 3.74
C LEU A 453 -32.18 -27.79 2.60
N VAL A 454 -33.42 -28.21 2.35
CA VAL A 454 -34.30 -27.59 1.34
C VAL A 454 -34.66 -26.17 1.72
N LEU A 455 -35.07 -25.94 2.98
CA LEU A 455 -35.38 -24.62 3.50
C LEU A 455 -34.18 -23.69 3.42
N THR A 456 -32.99 -24.16 3.82
CA THR A 456 -31.73 -23.40 3.79
C THR A 456 -31.33 -23.00 2.38
N LYS A 457 -31.43 -23.90 1.40
CA LYS A 457 -31.13 -23.59 0.00
C LYS A 457 -32.12 -22.59 -0.59
N THR A 458 -33.39 -22.68 -0.17
CA THR A 458 -34.45 -21.77 -0.59
C THR A 458 -34.24 -20.37 -0.02
N GLU A 459 -33.95 -20.27 1.28
CA GLU A 459 -33.57 -19.03 1.95
C GLU A 459 -32.34 -18.40 1.26
N ALA A 460 -31.26 -19.17 1.07
CA ALA A 460 -30.05 -18.67 0.42
C ALA A 460 -30.31 -18.18 -1.02
N TYR A 461 -31.23 -18.81 -1.76
CA TYR A 461 -31.62 -18.31 -3.07
C TYR A 461 -32.32 -16.96 -2.97
N LEU A 462 -33.36 -16.87 -2.12
CA LEU A 462 -34.17 -15.66 -1.94
C LEU A 462 -33.31 -14.49 -1.44
N THR A 463 -32.43 -14.72 -0.48
CA THR A 463 -31.61 -13.65 0.10
C THR A 463 -30.52 -13.18 -0.83
N ASN A 464 -29.92 -14.10 -1.60
CA ASN A 464 -29.00 -13.73 -2.67
C ASN A 464 -29.69 -12.95 -3.79
N LYS A 465 -30.90 -13.35 -4.18
CA LYS A 465 -31.71 -12.67 -5.19
C LYS A 465 -32.04 -11.24 -4.77
N PHE A 466 -32.72 -11.08 -3.64
CA PHE A 466 -33.32 -9.80 -3.24
C PHE A 466 -32.35 -8.88 -2.52
N PHE A 467 -31.50 -9.40 -1.64
CA PHE A 467 -30.67 -8.57 -0.77
C PHE A 467 -29.24 -8.45 -1.25
N VAL A 468 -28.62 -9.53 -1.77
CA VAL A 468 -27.22 -9.49 -2.21
C VAL A 468 -27.09 -8.91 -3.61
N PHE A 469 -27.60 -9.60 -4.63
CA PHE A 469 -27.39 -9.25 -6.03
C PHE A 469 -28.48 -8.36 -6.62
N ARG A 470 -29.65 -8.29 -5.95
CA ARG A 470 -30.82 -7.50 -6.37
C ARG A 470 -31.22 -7.81 -7.82
N SER A 471 -31.29 -9.10 -8.19
CA SER A 471 -31.70 -9.48 -9.54
C SER A 471 -33.21 -9.32 -9.72
N LYS A 472 -33.61 -8.94 -10.94
CA LYS A 472 -35.01 -8.90 -11.37
C LYS A 472 -35.18 -9.93 -12.49
N ALA A 473 -36.23 -10.73 -12.41
CA ALA A 473 -36.59 -11.69 -13.45
C ALA A 473 -37.90 -11.19 -14.09
N ASP A 474 -37.83 -10.76 -15.35
CA ASP A 474 -38.93 -10.05 -16.01
C ASP A 474 -39.99 -11.01 -16.61
N SER A 475 -39.79 -12.33 -16.50
CA SER A 475 -40.76 -13.35 -16.95
C SER A 475 -40.68 -14.63 -16.12
N LYS A 476 -41.75 -15.44 -16.14
CA LYS A 476 -41.79 -16.77 -15.50
C LYS A 476 -40.67 -17.69 -16.03
N LYS A 477 -40.37 -17.63 -17.33
CA LYS A 477 -39.28 -18.39 -17.96
C LYS A 477 -37.90 -17.96 -17.45
N ALA A 478 -37.68 -16.66 -17.29
CA ALA A 478 -36.43 -16.13 -16.72
C ALA A 478 -36.24 -16.54 -15.26
N LEU A 479 -37.32 -16.56 -14.47
CA LEU A 479 -37.28 -16.99 -13.07
C LEU A 479 -36.92 -18.48 -12.95
N LEU A 480 -37.56 -19.34 -13.75
CA LEU A 480 -37.26 -20.78 -13.74
C LEU A 480 -35.81 -21.07 -14.15
N LEU A 481 -35.30 -20.36 -15.16
CA LEU A 481 -33.90 -20.48 -15.58
C LEU A 481 -32.93 -20.00 -14.49
N GLU A 482 -33.26 -18.92 -13.77
CA GLU A 482 -32.46 -18.43 -12.65
C GLU A 482 -32.40 -19.46 -11.51
N ILE A 483 -33.53 -20.04 -11.12
CA ILE A 483 -33.61 -21.10 -10.09
C ILE A 483 -32.80 -22.32 -10.52
N PHE A 484 -32.96 -22.77 -11.78
CA PHE A 484 -32.20 -23.89 -12.33
C PHE A 484 -30.69 -23.63 -12.27
N ASN A 485 -30.24 -22.45 -12.73
CA ASN A 485 -28.84 -22.07 -12.68
C ASN A 485 -28.32 -22.00 -11.25
N PHE A 486 -29.12 -21.54 -10.29
CA PHE A 486 -28.74 -21.55 -8.88
C PHE A 486 -28.51 -22.97 -8.39
N ILE A 487 -29.45 -23.89 -8.59
CA ILE A 487 -29.34 -25.28 -8.13
C ILE A 487 -28.14 -25.96 -8.80
N TRP A 488 -28.01 -25.81 -10.11
CA TRP A 488 -26.93 -26.41 -10.90
C TRP A 488 -25.55 -25.95 -10.45
N THR A 489 -25.35 -24.62 -10.30
CA THR A 489 -24.06 -24.07 -9.87
C THR A 489 -23.71 -24.48 -8.44
N ARG A 490 -24.69 -24.60 -7.53
CA ARG A 490 -24.47 -25.12 -6.17
C ARG A 490 -24.09 -26.60 -6.17
N GLY A 491 -24.70 -27.40 -7.04
CA GLY A 491 -24.32 -28.80 -7.25
C GLY A 491 -22.87 -28.93 -7.72
N LEU A 492 -22.48 -28.15 -8.73
CA LEU A 492 -21.11 -28.16 -9.27
C LEU A 492 -20.09 -27.73 -8.21
N VAL A 493 -20.36 -26.67 -7.45
CA VAL A 493 -19.47 -26.25 -6.35
C VAL A 493 -19.42 -27.30 -5.25
N GLY A 494 -20.50 -28.04 -5.00
CA GLY A 494 -20.50 -29.19 -4.10
C GLY A 494 -19.57 -30.32 -4.55
N LEU A 495 -19.53 -30.62 -5.84
CA LEU A 495 -18.56 -31.58 -6.39
C LEU A 495 -17.12 -31.07 -6.23
N VAL A 496 -16.89 -29.77 -6.45
CA VAL A 496 -15.59 -29.14 -6.18
C VAL A 496 -15.21 -29.25 -4.71
N ASP A 497 -16.14 -29.05 -3.77
CA ASP A 497 -15.90 -29.25 -2.32
C ASP A 497 -15.45 -30.69 -2.04
N TYR A 498 -16.18 -31.65 -2.58
CA TYR A 498 -15.96 -33.08 -2.36
C TYR A 498 -14.59 -33.53 -2.90
N PHE A 499 -14.34 -33.36 -4.19
CA PHE A 499 -13.08 -33.80 -4.81
C PHE A 499 -11.89 -32.94 -4.39
N GLY A 500 -12.12 -31.64 -4.14
CA GLY A 500 -11.07 -30.75 -3.67
C GLY A 500 -10.58 -31.09 -2.27
N LEU A 501 -11.47 -31.55 -1.37
CA LEU A 501 -11.06 -32.02 -0.04
C LEU A 501 -10.18 -33.28 -0.13
N ILE A 502 -10.60 -34.26 -0.94
CA ILE A 502 -9.84 -35.49 -1.19
C ILE A 502 -8.44 -35.13 -1.71
N LEU A 503 -8.37 -34.27 -2.73
CA LEU A 503 -7.10 -33.79 -3.30
C LEU A 503 -6.21 -33.12 -2.24
N LEU A 504 -6.76 -32.26 -1.38
CA LEU A 504 -5.98 -31.57 -0.35
C LEU A 504 -5.42 -32.53 0.71
N VAL A 505 -6.22 -33.50 1.15
CA VAL A 505 -5.83 -34.44 2.20
C VAL A 505 -4.86 -35.50 1.64
N GLU A 506 -5.21 -36.14 0.53
CA GLU A 506 -4.48 -37.29 0.00
C GLU A 506 -3.26 -36.88 -0.84
N ASN A 507 -3.35 -35.81 -1.65
CA ASN A 507 -2.26 -35.40 -2.55
C ASN A 507 -1.40 -34.28 -2.01
N PHE A 508 -1.96 -33.39 -1.18
CA PHE A 508 -1.23 -32.25 -0.61
C PHE A 508 -0.89 -32.40 0.88
N GLY A 509 -1.30 -33.50 1.52
CA GLY A 509 -0.93 -33.83 2.90
C GLY A 509 -1.53 -32.87 3.94
N PHE A 510 -2.65 -32.22 3.63
CA PHE A 510 -3.37 -31.43 4.61
C PHE A 510 -4.04 -32.36 5.63
N ASN A 511 -4.02 -31.97 6.90
CA ASN A 511 -4.98 -32.53 7.85
C ASN A 511 -6.42 -32.22 7.39
N ASP A 512 -7.34 -33.15 7.64
CA ASP A 512 -8.76 -33.10 7.26
C ASP A 512 -9.46 -31.78 7.62
N MET A 513 -9.25 -31.29 8.84
CA MET A 513 -9.83 -30.04 9.33
C MET A 513 -9.24 -28.83 8.58
N ALA A 514 -7.93 -28.81 8.35
CA ALA A 514 -7.28 -27.76 7.57
C ALA A 514 -7.76 -27.74 6.11
N GLY A 515 -7.87 -28.91 5.49
CA GLY A 515 -8.43 -29.08 4.15
C GLY A 515 -9.88 -28.58 4.08
N LYS A 516 -10.71 -28.92 5.07
CA LYS A 516 -12.11 -28.49 5.10
C LYS A 516 -12.27 -26.98 5.23
N VAL A 517 -11.44 -26.32 6.03
CA VAL A 517 -11.44 -24.85 6.14
C VAL A 517 -11.04 -24.19 4.82
N VAL A 518 -10.03 -24.72 4.13
CA VAL A 518 -9.62 -24.21 2.81
C VAL A 518 -10.75 -24.36 1.79
N MET A 519 -11.38 -25.53 1.72
CA MET A 519 -12.47 -25.79 0.79
C MET A 519 -13.71 -24.96 1.11
N LEU A 520 -14.03 -24.73 2.38
CA LEU A 520 -15.11 -23.83 2.79
C LEU A 520 -14.91 -22.42 2.24
N VAL A 521 -13.69 -21.87 2.36
CA VAL A 521 -13.38 -20.53 1.85
C VAL A 521 -13.45 -20.51 0.32
N LEU A 522 -12.85 -21.51 -0.35
CA LEU A 522 -12.81 -21.60 -1.81
C LEU A 522 -14.21 -21.74 -2.42
N THR A 523 -15.04 -22.63 -1.88
CA THR A 523 -16.41 -22.86 -2.34
C THR A 523 -17.31 -21.67 -2.07
N THR A 524 -17.14 -20.97 -0.94
CA THR A 524 -17.86 -19.71 -0.66
C THR A 524 -17.52 -18.64 -1.70
N ILE A 525 -16.24 -18.49 -2.06
CA ILE A 525 -15.79 -17.56 -3.09
C ILE A 525 -16.37 -17.94 -4.47
N LEU A 526 -16.29 -19.22 -4.85
CA LEU A 526 -16.85 -19.72 -6.11
C LEU A 526 -18.36 -19.48 -6.19
N ASN A 527 -19.09 -19.79 -5.12
CA ASN A 527 -20.53 -19.58 -5.06
C ASN A 527 -20.92 -18.10 -5.21
N PHE A 528 -20.14 -17.17 -4.65
CA PHE A 528 -20.34 -15.74 -4.86
C PHE A 528 -20.16 -15.35 -6.34
N PHE A 529 -19.06 -15.78 -6.96
CA PHE A 529 -18.76 -15.40 -8.34
C PHE A 529 -19.72 -16.03 -9.34
N LEU A 530 -20.01 -17.32 -9.23
CA LEU A 530 -20.98 -18.01 -10.08
C LEU A 530 -22.39 -17.46 -9.88
N GLY A 531 -22.77 -17.18 -8.63
CA GLY A 531 -23.99 -16.48 -8.28
C GLY A 531 -24.11 -15.15 -9.04
N LYS A 532 -23.05 -14.35 -9.06
CA LYS A 532 -23.05 -13.05 -9.75
C LYS A 532 -23.05 -13.14 -11.27
N SER A 533 -22.27 -14.06 -11.85
CA SER A 533 -22.03 -14.08 -13.31
C SER A 533 -23.02 -14.94 -14.08
N ILE A 534 -23.51 -16.02 -13.47
CA ILE A 534 -24.34 -17.03 -14.13
C ILE A 534 -25.79 -16.94 -13.64
N VAL A 535 -25.98 -16.85 -12.32
CA VAL A 535 -27.31 -16.93 -11.71
C VAL A 535 -28.02 -15.59 -11.73
N PHE A 536 -27.54 -14.61 -10.97
CA PHE A 536 -28.22 -13.35 -10.67
C PHE A 536 -27.77 -12.22 -11.61
N LYS A 537 -28.12 -12.33 -12.90
CA LYS A 537 -27.84 -11.28 -13.89
C LYS A 537 -28.74 -10.05 -13.61
N LYS A 538 -28.16 -8.85 -13.64
CA LYS A 538 -28.93 -7.59 -13.55
C LYS A 538 -29.54 -7.27 -14.91
N ALA A 539 -30.82 -6.88 -14.95
CA ALA A 539 -31.45 -6.35 -16.16
C ALA A 539 -30.68 -5.09 -16.62
N GLY A 540 -30.25 -5.04 -17.89
CA GLY A 540 -29.62 -3.85 -18.48
C GLY A 540 -28.10 -3.86 -18.66
N ARG A 541 -27.44 -5.01 -18.89
CA ARG A 541 -26.14 -5.04 -19.59
C ARG A 541 -26.25 -5.95 -20.80
N THR A 542 -26.75 -5.38 -21.91
CA THR A 542 -26.30 -5.82 -23.24
C THR A 542 -24.78 -5.64 -23.32
N ALA A 543 -24.15 -6.57 -24.03
CA ALA A 543 -22.71 -6.80 -24.08
C ALA A 543 -21.88 -5.55 -24.41
#